data_AF-A0A0C2I6Y6-F1
#
_entry.id   AF-A0A0C2I6Y6-F1
#
_cell.length_a   1.000
_cell.length_b   1.000
_cell.length_c   1.000
_cell.angle_alpha   90.00
_cell.angle_beta   90.00
_cell.angle_gamma   90.00
#
_symmetry.space_group_name_H-M   'P 1'
#
loop_
_entity.id
_entity.type
_entity.pdbx_description
1 polymer ?
#
loop_
_entity_poly.entity_id
_entity_poly.type
_entity_poly.pdbx_seq_one_letter_code
_entity_poly.pdbx_strand_id
1 'polypeptide(L)'
;MSHCTKFEFTYTDEEAIAKAFVKLGLEPTTALVAEFNSDFSKKALGPLGYMGKRQFRAICARAENGFNFFACKIEDPVYTLLIERESRSPGDEVIMADLASRFQRAYVGVAIDATLRRIEATGIPARLQESADGFEVEFGSNYEYSVRVTLSGNEVKEEVFGVKGDICTTLTQELESLLASPSAELLTEWKPEYTVVHEEQTLQILSARL
;
A
#
# COMPACT_ATOMS: atom_id res chain seq x y z
N MET A 1 6.17 -18.43 14.61
CA MET A 1 5.26 -18.75 13.49
C MET A 1 5.26 -17.59 12.49
N SER A 2 5.67 -17.87 11.25
CA SER A 2 5.68 -16.92 10.14
C SER A 2 4.47 -17.17 9.23
N HIS A 3 3.88 -16.14 8.63
CA HIS A 3 2.81 -16.32 7.64
C HIS A 3 3.07 -15.48 6.38
N CYS A 4 2.40 -15.87 5.31
CA CYS A 4 2.37 -15.15 4.05
C CYS A 4 0.90 -14.96 3.65
N THR A 5 0.44 -13.70 3.54
CA THR A 5 -0.91 -13.39 3.07
C THR A 5 -0.83 -12.75 1.69
N LYS A 6 -1.71 -13.19 0.77
CA LYS A 6 -1.91 -12.54 -0.53
C LYS A 6 -3.34 -12.06 -0.67
N PHE A 7 -3.51 -10.88 -1.23
CA PHE A 7 -4.83 -10.29 -1.45
C PHE A 7 -4.84 -9.26 -2.59
N GLU A 8 -6.03 -8.99 -3.12
CA GLU A 8 -6.25 -7.95 -4.12
C GLU A 8 -6.23 -6.55 -3.47
N PHE A 9 -5.47 -5.65 -4.08
CA PHE A 9 -5.32 -4.28 -3.62
C PHE A 9 -6.54 -3.42 -3.95
N THR A 10 -6.96 -2.59 -2.99
CA THR A 10 -8.00 -1.57 -3.20
C THR A 10 -7.73 -0.32 -2.36
N TYR A 11 -8.19 0.83 -2.85
CA TYR A 11 -8.21 2.06 -2.06
C TYR A 11 -9.53 2.15 -1.30
N THR A 12 -9.50 2.10 0.02
CA THR A 12 -10.72 2.10 0.85
C THR A 12 -10.77 3.27 1.83
N ASP A 13 -9.61 3.80 2.23
CA ASP A 13 -9.50 4.80 3.27
C ASP A 13 -9.20 6.21 2.74
N GLU A 14 -10.10 7.15 3.04
CA GLU A 14 -10.02 8.55 2.59
C GLU A 14 -8.84 9.30 3.21
N GLU A 15 -8.52 9.04 4.48
CA GLU A 15 -7.42 9.70 5.17
C GLU A 15 -6.08 9.22 4.61
N ALA A 16 -5.95 7.93 4.32
CA ALA A 16 -4.78 7.34 3.68
C ALA A 16 -4.59 7.84 2.25
N ILE A 17 -5.67 8.02 1.48
CA ILE A 17 -5.63 8.66 0.15
C ILE A 17 -5.08 10.09 0.26
N ALA A 18 -5.60 10.90 1.19
CA ALA A 18 -5.11 12.26 1.39
C ALA A 18 -3.63 12.28 1.80
N LYS A 19 -3.22 11.41 2.74
CA LYS A 19 -1.82 11.26 3.14
C LYS A 19 -0.92 10.78 1.99
N ALA A 20 -1.42 9.94 1.10
CA ALA A 20 -0.69 9.47 -0.08
C ALA A 20 -0.41 10.63 -1.05
N PHE A 21 -1.37 11.53 -1.26
CA PHE A 21 -1.14 12.76 -2.02
C PHE A 21 -0.07 13.64 -1.39
N VAL A 22 -0.13 13.84 -0.08
CA VAL A 22 0.89 14.61 0.66
C VAL A 22 2.27 13.96 0.54
N LYS A 23 2.37 12.62 0.62
CA LYS A 23 3.63 11.87 0.41
C LYS A 23 4.22 12.10 -0.99
N LEU A 24 3.37 12.35 -1.99
CA LEU A 24 3.82 12.71 -3.34
C LEU A 24 4.18 14.20 -3.49
N GLY A 25 4.09 15.00 -2.42
CA GLY A 25 4.29 16.44 -2.46
C GLY A 25 3.12 17.20 -3.09
N LEU A 26 1.93 16.61 -3.13
CA LEU A 26 0.73 17.19 -3.70
C LEU A 26 -0.21 17.70 -2.60
N GLU A 27 -0.99 18.73 -2.92
CA GLU A 27 -2.01 19.28 -2.01
C GLU A 27 -3.39 18.64 -2.31
N PRO A 28 -3.89 17.74 -1.45
CA PRO A 28 -5.20 17.14 -1.64
C PRO A 28 -6.32 18.13 -1.31
N THR A 29 -7.38 18.09 -2.10
CA THR A 29 -8.63 18.83 -1.89
C THR A 29 -9.81 17.91 -2.14
N THR A 30 -10.90 18.08 -1.38
CA THR A 30 -12.12 17.31 -1.60
C THR A 30 -13.07 18.10 -2.49
N ALA A 31 -13.55 17.50 -3.57
CA ALA A 31 -14.47 18.14 -4.49
C ALA A 31 -15.54 17.16 -5.00
N LEU A 32 -16.63 17.72 -5.53
CA LEU A 32 -17.60 16.97 -6.33
C LEU A 32 -17.16 17.05 -7.79
N VAL A 33 -16.92 15.90 -8.41
CA VAL A 33 -16.45 15.80 -9.80
C VAL A 33 -17.53 15.16 -10.65
N ALA A 34 -17.59 15.57 -11.91
CA ALA A 34 -18.58 15.05 -12.85
C ALA A 34 -17.94 14.45 -14.10
N GLU A 35 -18.55 13.40 -14.61
CA GLU A 35 -18.14 12.72 -15.83
C GLU A 35 -18.86 13.29 -17.06
N PHE A 36 -18.10 13.57 -18.12
CA PHE A 36 -18.61 14.10 -19.39
C PHE A 36 -18.27 13.15 -20.53
N ASN A 37 -19.20 13.00 -21.50
CA ASN A 37 -18.93 12.15 -22.68
C ASN A 37 -17.91 12.75 -23.65
N SER A 38 -17.62 14.05 -23.53
CA SER A 38 -16.68 14.77 -24.38
C SER A 38 -16.16 16.03 -23.70
N ASP A 39 -14.99 16.49 -24.15
CA ASP A 39 -14.40 17.76 -23.73
C ASP A 39 -15.28 18.96 -24.07
N PHE A 40 -16.02 18.87 -25.18
CA PHE A 40 -17.00 19.90 -25.55
C PHE A 40 -18.04 20.05 -24.44
N SER A 41 -18.61 18.95 -23.96
CA SER A 41 -19.59 18.99 -22.87
C SER A 41 -18.99 19.59 -21.58
N LYS A 42 -17.75 19.23 -21.24
CA LYS A 42 -17.04 19.77 -20.07
C LYS A 42 -16.83 21.28 -20.20
N LYS A 43 -16.31 21.76 -21.35
CA LYS A 43 -15.93 23.16 -21.58
C LYS A 43 -17.12 24.09 -21.83
N ALA A 44 -18.14 23.64 -22.56
CA ALA A 44 -19.28 24.48 -22.95
C ALA A 44 -20.42 24.43 -21.93
N LEU A 45 -20.73 23.25 -21.36
CA LEU A 45 -21.88 23.07 -20.49
C LEU A 45 -21.55 23.28 -19.01
N GLY A 46 -20.30 23.05 -18.60
CA GLY A 46 -19.83 23.31 -17.23
C GLY A 46 -20.07 24.75 -16.76
N PRO A 47 -19.70 25.80 -17.53
CA PRO A 47 -19.98 27.19 -17.19
C PRO A 47 -21.48 27.54 -17.11
N LEU A 48 -22.33 26.75 -17.77
CA LEU A 48 -23.79 26.91 -17.74
C LEU A 48 -24.44 26.19 -16.54
N GLY A 49 -23.63 25.61 -15.64
CA GLY A 49 -24.11 24.88 -14.46
C GLY A 49 -24.60 23.47 -14.77
N TYR A 50 -24.43 22.97 -16.01
CA TYR A 50 -24.74 21.59 -16.32
C TYR A 50 -23.68 20.67 -15.72
N MET A 51 -24.14 19.84 -14.80
CA MET A 51 -23.34 18.78 -14.21
C MET A 51 -23.39 17.56 -15.13
N GLY A 52 -22.24 16.92 -15.35
CA GLY A 52 -22.09 15.77 -16.23
C GLY A 52 -23.01 14.58 -15.91
N LYS A 53 -22.89 13.50 -16.68
CA LYS A 53 -23.80 12.34 -16.58
C LYS A 53 -23.79 11.66 -15.21
N ARG A 54 -22.65 11.69 -14.52
CA ARG A 54 -22.47 11.15 -13.17
C ARG A 54 -21.71 12.16 -12.34
N GLN A 55 -22.05 12.26 -11.07
CA GLN A 55 -21.31 13.01 -10.07
C GLN A 55 -20.79 12.04 -9.01
N PHE A 56 -19.57 12.27 -8.55
CA PHE A 56 -18.95 11.50 -7.48
C PHE A 56 -18.12 12.41 -6.60
N ARG A 57 -18.06 12.09 -5.32
CA ARG A 57 -17.11 12.70 -4.39
C ARG A 57 -15.71 12.21 -4.76
N ALA A 58 -14.76 13.12 -4.87
CA ALA A 58 -13.37 12.80 -5.16
C ALA A 58 -12.41 13.57 -4.27
N ILE A 59 -11.30 12.91 -3.94
CA ILE A 59 -10.11 13.56 -3.39
C ILE A 59 -9.21 13.86 -4.58
N CYS A 60 -8.96 15.14 -4.80
CA CYS A 60 -8.34 15.68 -6.00
C CYS A 60 -6.99 16.27 -5.64
N ALA A 61 -6.01 16.11 -6.53
CA ALA A 61 -4.74 16.80 -6.43
C ALA A 61 -4.19 17.08 -7.83
N ARG A 62 -3.38 18.13 -7.98
CA ARG A 62 -2.78 18.50 -9.27
C ARG A 62 -1.25 18.42 -9.19
N ALA A 63 -0.65 17.69 -10.12
CA ALA A 63 0.79 17.66 -10.29
C ALA A 63 1.27 18.81 -11.19
N GLU A 64 2.52 19.22 -11.00
CA GLU A 64 3.16 20.33 -11.72
C GLU A 64 3.23 20.11 -13.23
N ASN A 65 3.29 18.85 -13.67
CA ASN A 65 3.30 18.45 -15.08
C ASN A 65 1.90 18.54 -15.75
N GLY A 66 0.91 19.12 -15.07
CA GLY A 66 -0.43 19.37 -15.59
C GLY A 66 -1.41 18.21 -15.46
N PHE A 67 -0.97 17.05 -14.95
CA PHE A 67 -1.85 15.94 -14.65
C PHE A 67 -2.64 16.19 -13.37
N ASN A 68 -3.91 15.82 -13.39
CA ASN A 68 -4.83 15.90 -12.27
C ASN A 68 -5.18 14.49 -11.83
N PHE A 69 -5.10 14.26 -10.53
CA PHE A 69 -5.48 13.02 -9.88
C PHE A 69 -6.87 13.17 -9.28
N PHE A 70 -7.67 12.11 -9.38
CA PHE A 70 -8.99 12.02 -8.78
C PHE A 70 -9.13 10.63 -8.17
N ALA A 71 -9.13 10.54 -6.85
CA ALA A 71 -9.58 9.33 -6.16
C ALA A 71 -11.09 9.43 -5.97
N CYS A 72 -11.84 8.77 -6.85
CA CYS A 72 -13.29 8.88 -6.98
C CYS A 72 -14.01 7.79 -6.21
N LYS A 73 -14.98 8.16 -5.36
CA LYS A 73 -15.85 7.20 -4.68
C LYS A 73 -17.02 6.80 -5.60
N ILE A 74 -16.75 5.94 -6.59
CA ILE A 74 -17.73 5.50 -7.60
C ILE A 74 -18.59 4.36 -7.05
N GLU A 75 -17.96 3.42 -6.34
CA GLU A 75 -18.58 2.25 -5.74
C GLU A 75 -18.23 2.23 -4.25
N ASP A 76 -19.20 2.24 -3.34
CA ASP A 76 -18.91 2.14 -1.91
C ASP A 76 -18.54 0.67 -1.58
N PRO A 77 -17.40 0.37 -0.91
CA PRO A 77 -16.48 1.25 -0.17
C PRO A 77 -15.16 1.60 -0.87
N VAL A 78 -15.06 1.44 -2.19
CA VAL A 78 -13.79 1.53 -2.93
C VAL A 78 -13.65 2.86 -3.70
N TYR A 79 -12.45 3.43 -3.61
CA TYR A 79 -12.05 4.56 -4.43
C TYR A 79 -11.35 4.08 -5.71
N THR A 80 -11.72 4.67 -6.84
CA THR A 80 -11.04 4.46 -8.12
C THR A 80 -10.12 5.65 -8.40
N LEU A 81 -8.82 5.39 -8.61
CA LEU A 81 -7.89 6.43 -9.02
C LEU A 81 -8.02 6.70 -10.52
N LEU A 82 -8.33 7.93 -10.88
CA LEU A 82 -8.31 8.44 -12.25
C LEU A 82 -7.23 9.51 -12.38
N ILE A 83 -6.51 9.49 -13.50
CA ILE A 83 -5.49 10.49 -13.82
C ILE A 83 -5.82 11.05 -15.21
N GLU A 84 -6.07 12.35 -15.30
CA GLU A 84 -6.32 13.03 -16.57
C GLU A 84 -5.42 14.25 -16.75
N ARG A 85 -5.21 14.66 -18.00
CA ARG A 85 -4.65 15.95 -18.36
C ARG A 85 -5.60 16.63 -19.33
N GLU A 86 -5.67 17.95 -19.29
CA GLU A 86 -6.60 18.73 -20.13
C GLU A 86 -6.44 18.47 -21.64
N SER A 87 -5.20 18.26 -22.09
CA SER A 87 -4.89 17.94 -23.49
C SER A 87 -4.12 16.63 -23.57
N ARG A 88 -4.62 15.66 -24.34
CA ARG A 88 -3.92 14.41 -24.60
C ARG A 88 -2.68 14.69 -25.47
N SER A 89 -1.55 14.10 -25.13
CA SER A 89 -0.35 14.07 -25.97
C SER A 89 0.20 12.65 -26.08
N PRO A 90 1.00 12.37 -27.12
CA PRO A 90 1.71 11.10 -27.22
C PRO A 90 2.56 10.84 -25.97
N GLY A 91 2.48 9.63 -25.42
CA GLY A 91 3.23 9.24 -24.23
C GLY A 91 2.53 9.49 -22.88
N ASP A 92 1.36 10.14 -22.87
CA ASP A 92 0.60 10.36 -21.63
C ASP A 92 0.28 9.06 -20.90
N GLU A 93 -0.01 7.98 -21.63
CA GLU A 93 -0.33 6.67 -21.02
C GLU A 93 0.81 6.12 -20.17
N VAL A 94 2.06 6.28 -20.63
CA VAL A 94 3.25 5.84 -19.88
C VAL A 94 3.43 6.70 -18.63
N ILE A 95 3.23 8.01 -18.75
CA ILE A 95 3.33 8.94 -17.62
C ILE A 95 2.20 8.68 -16.61
N MET A 96 0.97 8.46 -17.07
CA MET A 96 -0.18 8.14 -16.21
C MET A 96 0.04 6.82 -15.48
N ALA A 97 0.60 5.80 -16.14
CA ALA A 97 0.94 4.54 -15.49
C ALA A 97 2.02 4.71 -14.40
N ASP A 98 3.07 5.49 -14.67
CA ASP A 98 4.09 5.83 -13.67
C ASP A 98 3.47 6.59 -12.47
N LEU A 99 2.66 7.60 -12.73
CA LEU A 99 1.99 8.39 -11.70
C LEU A 99 1.04 7.52 -10.86
N ALA A 100 0.28 6.61 -11.49
CA ALA A 100 -0.59 5.67 -10.80
C ALA A 100 0.21 4.71 -9.91
N SER A 101 1.32 4.17 -10.40
CA SER A 101 2.21 3.29 -9.63
C SER A 101 2.84 4.02 -8.44
N ARG A 102 3.30 5.27 -8.64
CA ARG A 102 3.83 6.11 -7.57
C ARG A 102 2.77 6.41 -6.50
N PHE A 103 1.53 6.69 -6.91
CA PHE A 103 0.43 6.89 -5.98
C PHE A 103 0.09 5.63 -5.18
N GLN A 104 -0.01 4.48 -5.86
CA GLN A 104 -0.23 3.19 -5.20
C GLN A 104 0.85 2.92 -4.15
N ARG A 105 2.12 3.10 -4.52
CA ARG A 105 3.25 2.95 -3.60
C ARG A 105 3.17 3.93 -2.44
N ALA A 106 2.81 5.19 -2.68
CA ALA A 106 2.64 6.19 -1.62
C ALA A 106 1.53 5.80 -0.65
N TYR A 107 0.39 5.31 -1.15
CA TYR A 107 -0.73 4.83 -0.34
C TYR A 107 -0.34 3.62 0.52
N VAL A 108 0.32 2.62 -0.06
CA VAL A 108 0.87 1.49 0.69
C VAL A 108 1.86 1.97 1.75
N GLY A 109 2.72 2.92 1.39
CA GLY A 109 3.64 3.55 2.32
C GLY A 109 2.95 4.27 3.48
N VAL A 110 1.71 4.74 3.36
CA VAL A 110 0.95 5.30 4.50
C VAL A 110 0.57 4.19 5.48
N ALA A 111 0.13 3.04 4.97
CA ALA A 111 -0.19 1.89 5.82
C ALA A 111 1.07 1.36 6.53
N ILE A 112 2.20 1.31 5.83
CA ILE A 112 3.50 0.92 6.41
C ILE A 112 3.97 1.91 7.49
N ASP A 113 3.85 3.21 7.27
CA ASP A 113 4.17 4.23 8.29
C ASP A 113 3.31 4.07 9.55
N ALA A 114 2.02 3.75 9.38
CA ALA A 114 1.12 3.50 10.49
C ALA A 114 1.59 2.29 11.32
N THR A 115 1.94 1.19 10.64
CA THR A 115 2.52 0.00 11.28
C THR A 115 3.82 0.33 12.01
N LEU A 116 4.73 1.08 11.39
CA LEU A 116 6.00 1.48 12.00
C LEU A 116 5.78 2.29 13.29
N ARG A 117 4.94 3.34 13.23
CA ARG A 117 4.62 4.18 14.39
C ARG A 117 4.00 3.38 15.53
N ARG A 118 3.17 2.39 15.20
CA ARG A 118 2.53 1.53 16.19
C ARG A 118 3.56 0.65 16.90
N ILE A 119 4.52 0.07 16.18
CA ILE A 119 5.62 -0.70 16.78
C ILE A 119 6.46 0.21 17.67
N GLU A 120 6.85 1.39 17.18
CA GLU A 120 7.63 2.35 17.95
C GLU A 120 6.90 2.82 19.22
N ALA A 121 5.58 2.97 19.18
CA ALA A 121 4.76 3.32 20.34
C ALA A 121 4.78 2.26 21.45
N THR A 122 5.14 1.01 21.14
CA THR A 122 5.36 -0.05 22.15
C THR A 122 6.74 0.00 22.80
N GLY A 123 7.62 0.91 22.35
CA GLY A 123 9.01 1.00 22.79
C GLY A 123 9.94 -0.02 22.14
N ILE A 124 9.46 -0.78 21.15
CA ILE A 124 10.27 -1.72 20.38
C ILE A 124 10.99 -0.96 19.27
N PRO A 125 12.33 -1.09 19.13
CA PRO A 125 13.05 -0.51 18.01
C PRO A 125 12.53 -1.07 16.69
N ALA A 126 12.26 -0.19 15.74
CA ALA A 126 11.83 -0.55 14.39
C ALA A 126 12.54 0.31 13.35
N ARG A 127 12.69 -0.20 12.13
CA ARG A 127 13.22 0.55 10.99
C ARG A 127 12.53 0.10 9.71
N LEU A 128 12.40 1.03 8.77
CA LEU A 128 11.84 0.80 7.46
C LEU A 128 12.96 0.71 6.42
N GLN A 129 12.92 -0.34 5.61
CA GLN A 129 13.68 -0.44 4.37
C GLN A 129 12.73 -0.36 3.18
N GLU A 130 13.02 0.54 2.24
CA GLU A 130 12.28 0.68 1.00
C GLU A 130 13.09 0.14 -0.18
N SER A 131 12.49 -0.71 -0.99
CA SER A 131 13.09 -1.27 -2.21
C SER A 131 12.21 -0.98 -3.42
N ALA A 132 12.68 -1.24 -4.65
CA ALA A 132 11.85 -1.07 -5.83
C ALA A 132 10.57 -1.94 -5.78
N ASP A 133 10.68 -3.13 -5.20
CA ASP A 133 9.63 -4.16 -5.18
C ASP A 133 8.67 -4.04 -3.99
N GLY A 134 8.99 -3.21 -2.99
CA GLY A 134 8.12 -3.04 -1.82
C GLY A 134 8.78 -2.40 -0.60
N PHE A 135 8.29 -2.83 0.57
CA PHE A 135 8.64 -2.30 1.88
C PHE A 135 9.00 -3.45 2.83
N GLU A 136 9.98 -3.24 3.70
CA GLU A 136 10.31 -4.17 4.78
C GLU A 136 10.46 -3.41 6.09
N VAL A 137 9.60 -3.72 7.06
CA VAL A 137 9.64 -3.19 8.42
C VAL A 137 10.37 -4.22 9.28
N GLU A 138 11.57 -3.89 9.74
CA GLU A 138 12.32 -4.74 10.67
C GLU A 138 12.17 -4.19 12.09
N PHE A 139 11.99 -5.06 13.07
CA PHE A 139 11.75 -4.68 14.45
C PHE A 139 12.23 -5.73 15.44
N GLY A 140 12.38 -5.33 16.71
CA GLY A 140 12.95 -6.17 17.76
C GLY A 140 14.21 -5.54 18.34
N SER A 141 14.74 -6.12 19.42
CA SER A 141 15.91 -5.53 20.10
C SER A 141 17.17 -5.55 19.21
N ASN A 142 17.24 -6.51 18.29
CA ASN A 142 18.30 -6.70 17.31
C ASN A 142 17.75 -6.73 15.87
N TYR A 143 16.54 -6.20 15.63
CA TYR A 143 15.87 -6.26 14.32
C TYR A 143 15.65 -7.69 13.80
N GLU A 144 15.35 -8.62 14.71
CA GLU A 144 15.20 -10.06 14.45
C GLU A 144 13.84 -10.45 13.83
N TYR A 145 12.88 -9.53 13.81
CA TYR A 145 11.56 -9.72 13.21
C TYR A 145 11.41 -8.82 11.99
N SER A 146 10.67 -9.26 10.98
CA SER A 146 10.33 -8.40 9.85
C SER A 146 8.94 -8.64 9.28
N VAL A 147 8.33 -7.58 8.75
CA VAL A 147 7.15 -7.63 7.89
C VAL A 147 7.55 -7.09 6.52
N ARG A 148 7.49 -7.93 5.50
CA ARG A 148 7.76 -7.56 4.12
C ARG A 148 6.46 -7.45 3.34
N VAL A 149 6.24 -6.32 2.69
CA VAL A 149 5.11 -6.05 1.81
C VAL A 149 5.63 -5.83 0.40
N THR A 150 5.22 -6.70 -0.53
CA THR A 150 5.63 -6.67 -1.93
C THR A 150 4.43 -6.32 -2.81
N LEU A 151 4.64 -5.46 -3.80
CA LEU A 151 3.60 -5.00 -4.73
C LEU A 151 3.81 -5.64 -6.10
N SER A 152 2.75 -6.24 -6.66
CA SER A 152 2.79 -6.88 -7.97
C SER A 152 1.53 -6.55 -8.77
N GLY A 153 1.54 -5.40 -9.45
CA GLY A 153 0.35 -4.89 -10.14
C GLY A 153 -0.76 -4.56 -9.16
N ASN A 154 -1.88 -5.30 -9.23
CA ASN A 154 -3.00 -5.15 -8.30
C ASN A 154 -2.98 -6.16 -7.13
N GLU A 155 -1.91 -6.97 -7.00
CA GLU A 155 -1.75 -7.91 -5.89
C GLU A 155 -0.77 -7.34 -4.85
N VAL A 156 -1.14 -7.48 -3.58
CA VAL A 156 -0.25 -7.24 -2.44
C VAL A 156 0.08 -8.59 -1.81
N LYS A 157 1.37 -8.82 -1.59
CA LYS A 157 1.87 -9.96 -0.83
C LYS A 157 2.53 -9.47 0.44
N GLU A 158 2.07 -9.96 1.57
CA GLU A 158 2.61 -9.69 2.89
C GLU A 158 3.29 -10.94 3.45
N GLU A 159 4.49 -10.80 4.01
CA GLU A 159 5.24 -11.89 4.64
C GLU A 159 5.76 -11.45 6.01
N VAL A 160 5.40 -12.18 7.06
CA VAL A 160 5.88 -11.94 8.42
C VAL A 160 6.93 -12.98 8.78
N PHE A 161 8.08 -12.53 9.32
CA PHE A 161 9.21 -13.36 9.69
C PHE A 161 9.52 -13.27 11.19
N GLY A 162 9.71 -14.43 11.83
CA GLY A 162 10.28 -14.55 13.18
C GLY A 162 9.32 -14.27 14.34
N VAL A 163 8.14 -13.70 14.08
CA VAL A 163 7.14 -13.37 15.12
C VAL A 163 6.54 -14.65 15.72
N LYS A 164 6.18 -14.64 17.00
CA LYS A 164 5.51 -15.75 17.69
C LYS A 164 4.18 -15.29 18.29
N GLY A 165 3.16 -16.15 18.23
CA GLY A 165 1.83 -15.91 18.82
C GLY A 165 0.97 -14.90 18.06
N ASP A 166 -0.10 -14.43 18.71
CA ASP A 166 -1.16 -13.59 18.13
C ASP A 166 -0.72 -12.17 17.74
N ILE A 167 0.55 -11.83 17.99
CA ILE A 167 1.14 -10.55 17.60
C ILE A 167 1.25 -10.45 16.07
N CYS A 168 1.45 -11.58 15.37
CA CYS A 168 1.57 -11.57 13.91
C CYS A 168 0.27 -11.13 13.23
N THR A 169 -0.88 -11.66 13.65
CA THR A 169 -2.19 -11.30 13.10
C THR A 169 -2.58 -9.87 13.44
N THR A 170 -2.25 -9.40 14.65
CA THR A 170 -2.61 -8.03 15.06
C THR A 170 -1.79 -6.96 14.35
N LEU A 171 -0.56 -7.29 13.90
CA LEU A 171 0.30 -6.41 13.10
C LEU A 171 -0.19 -6.27 11.66
N THR A 172 -0.72 -7.35 11.10
CA THR A 172 -1.04 -7.45 9.68
C THR A 172 -2.49 -7.09 9.39
N GLN A 173 -3.39 -7.28 10.36
CA GLN A 173 -4.79 -6.91 10.24
C GLN A 173 -5.01 -5.44 9.86
N GLU A 174 -4.18 -4.52 10.36
CA GLU A 174 -4.30 -3.09 10.05
C GLU A 174 -3.82 -2.79 8.62
N LEU A 175 -2.72 -3.43 8.18
CA LEU A 175 -2.26 -3.39 6.80
C LEU A 175 -3.32 -3.94 5.85
N GLU A 176 -3.85 -5.12 6.15
CA GLU A 176 -4.92 -5.77 5.38
C GLU A 176 -6.17 -4.89 5.33
N SER A 177 -6.57 -4.25 6.43
CA SER A 177 -7.76 -3.38 6.46
C SER A 177 -7.63 -2.11 5.60
N LEU A 178 -6.41 -1.59 5.45
CA LEU A 178 -6.14 -0.38 4.65
C LEU A 178 -5.91 -0.70 3.18
N LEU A 179 -5.41 -1.89 2.87
CA LEU A 179 -4.96 -2.28 1.53
C LEU A 179 -5.92 -3.22 0.81
N ALA A 180 -6.82 -3.90 1.53
CA ALA A 180 -7.80 -4.83 0.98
C ALA A 180 -9.24 -4.33 1.19
N SER A 181 -10.15 -4.76 0.33
CA SER A 181 -11.57 -4.48 0.54
C SER A 181 -12.10 -5.34 1.70
N PRO A 182 -13.14 -4.90 2.44
CA PRO A 182 -13.74 -5.72 3.51
C PRO A 182 -14.26 -7.09 3.05
N SER A 183 -14.50 -7.24 1.75
CA SER A 183 -14.95 -8.48 1.11
C SER A 183 -13.83 -9.25 0.39
N ALA A 184 -12.58 -8.77 0.44
CA ALA A 184 -11.47 -9.42 -0.24
C ALA A 184 -11.14 -10.77 0.40
N GLU A 185 -10.84 -11.76 -0.43
CA GLU A 185 -10.36 -13.06 0.03
C GLU A 185 -8.88 -12.93 0.43
N LEU A 186 -8.56 -13.18 1.70
CA LEU A 186 -7.19 -13.17 2.22
C LEU A 186 -6.62 -14.60 2.18
N LEU A 187 -5.71 -14.86 1.24
CA LEU A 187 -5.07 -16.16 1.08
C LEU A 187 -3.85 -16.25 1.99
N THR A 188 -4.04 -16.75 3.21
CA THR A 188 -2.98 -16.88 4.23
C THR A 188 -2.35 -18.28 4.23
N GLU A 189 -1.06 -18.35 3.92
CA GLU A 189 -0.23 -19.56 4.02
C GLU A 189 0.69 -19.46 5.25
N TRP A 190 0.58 -20.43 6.17
CA TRP A 190 1.45 -20.49 7.35
C TRP A 190 2.75 -21.22 7.00
N LYS A 191 3.90 -20.55 7.21
CA LYS A 191 5.21 -21.18 7.03
C LYS A 191 5.56 -21.96 8.30
N PRO A 192 5.91 -23.25 8.20
CA PRO A 192 6.35 -24.03 9.37
C PRO A 192 7.58 -23.38 9.99
N GLU A 193 7.68 -23.44 11.32
CA GLU A 193 8.84 -22.90 12.04
C GLU A 193 10.11 -23.55 11.52
N TYR A 194 11.09 -22.75 11.10
CA TYR A 194 12.43 -23.25 10.83
C TYR A 194 12.99 -23.78 12.15
N THR A 195 13.01 -25.10 12.32
CA THR A 195 13.94 -25.75 13.23
C THR A 195 15.33 -25.42 12.72
N VAL A 196 15.97 -24.41 13.30
CA VAL A 196 17.41 -24.26 13.19
C VAL A 196 17.99 -25.51 13.86
N VAL A 197 18.28 -26.53 13.07
CA VAL A 197 19.13 -27.63 13.51
C VAL A 197 20.50 -27.00 13.68
N HIS A 198 20.83 -26.58 14.90
CA HIS A 198 22.22 -26.45 15.27
C HIS A 198 22.84 -27.82 15.04
N GLU A 199 23.74 -27.92 14.05
CA GLU A 199 24.64 -29.06 13.93
C GLU A 199 25.37 -29.17 15.28
N GLU A 200 24.92 -30.11 16.11
CA GLU A 200 25.65 -30.51 17.30
C GLU A 200 27.03 -30.99 16.84
N GLN A 201 28.04 -30.13 17.01
CA GLN A 201 29.43 -30.53 16.90
C GLN A 201 29.69 -31.63 17.93
N THR A 202 29.71 -32.87 17.45
CA THR A 202 30.15 -34.02 18.24
C THR A 202 31.66 -33.92 18.43
N LEU A 203 32.09 -33.33 19.54
CA LEU A 203 33.46 -33.45 20.03
C LEU A 203 33.71 -34.90 20.47
N GLN A 204 34.32 -35.70 19.59
CA GLN A 204 34.93 -36.98 19.98
C GLN A 204 36.23 -36.70 20.76
N ILE A 205 36.19 -36.85 22.08
CA ILE A 205 37.41 -36.94 22.89
C ILE A 205 37.93 -38.38 22.81
N LEU A 206 38.98 -38.59 22.02
CA LEU A 206 39.79 -39.81 22.08
C LEU A 206 40.64 -39.79 23.35
N SER A 207 40.22 -40.51 24.38
CA SER A 207 41.12 -40.86 25.48
C SER A 207 42.02 -42.02 25.03
N ALA A 208 43.30 -41.71 24.76
CA ALA A 208 44.33 -42.74 24.66
C ALA A 208 44.62 -43.29 26.07
N ARG A 209 44.65 -44.61 26.20
CA ARG A 209 44.96 -45.34 27.43
C ARG A 209 46.42 -45.13 27.85
N LEU A 210 46.65 -45.07 29.16
CA LEU A 210 47.74 -45.77 29.84
C LEU A 210 47.16 -46.49 31.06
#